data_AF-A0A2M7TTX1-F1
#
_entry.id   AF-A0A2M7TTX1-F1
#
_cell.length_a   1.000
_cell.length_b   1.000
_cell.length_c   1.000
_cell.angle_alpha   90.00
_cell.angle_beta   90.00
_cell.angle_gamma   90.00
#
_symmetry.space_group_name_H-M   'P 1'
#
loop_
_entity.id
_entity.type
_entity.pdbx_description
1 polymer ?
#
loop_
_entity_poly.entity_id
_entity_poly.type
_entity_poly.pdbx_seq_one_letter_code
_entity_poly.pdbx_strand_id
1 'polypeptide(L)'
;MFSSNSQKLKLNSKTAVFIDYANVYGWRDKLANPVDPTKLFRYLKSYSKIKLINLYYGSDTNPQSKEFLKKIVKIGYNLTTKAVKYIIIGKIDGQIIKKRKCDFASLYTYLISHHKQVVVVYTKGHIGREIWDIKKGLFKIQIDQLLI
;
A
#
# COMPACT_ATOMS: atom_id res chain seq x y z
N MET A 1 9.35 18.56 -20.02
CA MET A 1 8.91 19.23 -18.78
C MET A 1 7.64 18.57 -18.29
N PHE A 2 7.69 17.71 -17.27
CA PHE A 2 6.48 17.18 -16.65
C PHE A 2 6.09 18.11 -15.48
N SER A 3 4.89 18.66 -15.57
CA SER A 3 4.33 19.59 -14.59
C SER A 3 4.22 18.91 -13.23
N SER A 4 4.99 19.37 -12.25
CA SER A 4 5.02 18.87 -10.87
C SER A 4 3.78 19.32 -10.10
N ASN A 5 2.61 18.76 -10.42
CA ASN A 5 1.43 18.86 -9.56
C ASN A 5 1.58 17.94 -8.35
N SER A 6 2.46 18.36 -7.44
CA SER A 6 2.68 17.77 -6.12
C SER A 6 1.43 17.92 -5.25
N GLN A 7 0.69 16.84 -4.98
CA GLN A 7 -0.39 16.88 -4.00
C GLN A 7 0.14 16.64 -2.58
N LYS A 8 0.05 17.65 -1.72
CA LYS A 8 0.25 17.50 -0.26
C LYS A 8 -0.99 16.89 0.39
N LEU A 9 -0.79 16.01 1.36
CA LEU A 9 -1.88 15.43 2.14
C LEU A 9 -2.50 16.52 3.03
N LYS A 10 -3.79 16.82 2.83
CA LYS A 10 -4.56 17.70 3.73
C LYS A 10 -5.13 16.87 4.88
N LEU A 11 -4.43 16.88 6.01
CA LEU A 11 -4.81 16.14 7.22
C LEU A 11 -5.46 17.08 8.23
N ASN A 12 -6.66 16.74 8.73
CA ASN A 12 -7.39 17.60 9.67
C ASN A 12 -7.26 17.14 11.13
N SER A 13 -7.06 15.85 11.37
CA SER A 13 -6.99 15.25 12.71
C SER A 13 -5.86 14.23 12.83
N LYS A 14 -5.72 13.56 13.98
CA LYS A 14 -4.78 12.45 14.15
C LYS A 14 -5.06 11.38 13.09
N THR A 15 -4.05 11.01 12.33
CA THR A 15 -4.15 10.09 11.19
C THR A 15 -3.28 8.86 11.42
N ALA A 16 -3.77 7.71 10.99
CA ALA A 16 -2.99 6.49 10.85
C ALA A 16 -2.94 6.14 9.37
N VAL A 17 -1.76 5.75 8.89
CA VAL A 17 -1.52 5.36 7.49
C VAL A 17 -1.41 3.84 7.41
N PHE A 18 -2.00 3.27 6.37
CA PHE A 18 -2.00 1.83 6.10
C PHE A 18 -1.58 1.63 4.64
N ILE A 19 -0.38 1.10 4.42
CA ILE A 19 0.20 0.90 3.08
C ILE A 19 0.11 -0.58 2.73
N ASP A 20 -0.62 -0.92 1.67
CA ASP A 20 -0.57 -2.25 1.08
C ASP A 20 0.61 -2.35 0.11
N TYR A 21 1.73 -2.88 0.59
CA TYR A 21 2.97 -2.91 -0.17
C TYR A 21 3.04 -4.09 -1.17
N ALA A 22 2.17 -5.10 -1.05
CA ALA A 22 2.12 -6.20 -2.01
C ALA A 22 1.72 -5.69 -3.41
N ASN A 23 0.81 -4.73 -3.42
CA ASN A 23 0.40 -3.99 -4.61
C ASN A 23 1.52 -3.04 -5.08
N VAL A 24 2.13 -2.27 -4.18
CA VAL A 24 3.27 -1.37 -4.50
C VAL A 24 4.44 -2.11 -5.16
N TYR A 25 4.82 -3.27 -4.65
CA TYR A 25 5.88 -4.09 -5.21
C TYR A 25 5.53 -4.62 -6.61
N GLY A 26 4.30 -5.08 -6.82
CA GLY A 26 3.81 -5.55 -8.12
C GLY A 26 3.72 -4.45 -9.20
N TRP A 27 3.94 -3.19 -8.84
CA TRP A 27 3.97 -2.05 -9.77
C TRP A 27 5.39 -1.64 -10.17
N ARG A 28 6.43 -2.36 -9.74
CA ARG A 28 7.83 -2.04 -10.07
C ARG A 28 8.06 -1.86 -11.58
N ASP A 29 7.44 -2.69 -12.40
CA ASP A 29 7.63 -2.68 -13.84
C ASP A 29 6.77 -1.63 -14.56
N LYS A 30 5.81 -1.02 -13.85
CA LYS A 30 4.88 -0.02 -14.39
C LYS A 30 5.19 1.41 -13.94
N LEU A 31 6.06 1.55 -12.93
CA LEU A 31 6.50 2.84 -12.43
C LEU A 31 7.83 3.18 -13.07
N ALA A 32 7.96 4.38 -13.62
CA ALA A 32 9.22 4.88 -14.16
C ALA A 32 10.34 4.86 -13.10
N ASN A 33 9.98 4.99 -11.82
CA ASN A 33 10.87 4.80 -10.68
C ASN A 33 10.21 3.89 -9.63
N PRO A 34 10.91 2.83 -9.17
CA PRO A 34 10.45 2.03 -8.04
C PRO A 34 10.28 2.89 -6.78
N VAL A 35 9.21 2.66 -6.04
CA VAL A 35 8.94 3.36 -4.78
C VAL A 35 10.00 2.97 -3.77
N ASP A 36 10.77 3.95 -3.28
CA ASP A 36 11.69 3.74 -2.18
C ASP A 36 10.95 3.81 -0.84
N PRO A 37 10.86 2.70 -0.07
CA PRO A 37 10.22 2.71 1.25
C PRO A 37 10.82 3.74 2.21
N THR A 38 12.12 4.04 2.09
CA THR A 38 12.80 5.00 2.96
C THR A 38 12.29 6.41 2.71
N LYS A 39 12.17 6.79 1.43
CA LYS A 39 11.66 8.11 1.06
C LYS A 39 10.18 8.24 1.40
N LEU A 40 9.38 7.21 1.11
CA LEU A 40 7.96 7.18 1.46
C LEU A 40 7.77 7.34 2.98
N PHE A 41 8.57 6.64 3.79
CA PHE A 41 8.52 6.78 5.24
C PHE A 41 8.85 8.20 5.69
N ARG A 42 9.94 8.79 5.19
CA ARG A 42 10.34 10.16 5.52
C ARG A 42 9.26 11.18 5.16
N TYR A 43 8.68 11.04 3.96
CA TYR A 43 7.58 11.87 3.51
C TYR A 43 6.36 11.77 4.42
N LEU A 44 5.94 10.56 4.81
CA LEU A 44 4.80 10.39 5.72
C LEU A 44 5.13 10.87 7.14
N LYS A 45 6.36 10.68 7.60
CA LYS A 45 6.82 11.09 8.93
C LYS A 45 6.89 12.61 9.08
N SER A 46 7.06 13.37 7.99
CA SER A 46 7.07 14.84 8.05
C SER A 46 5.72 15.44 8.43
N TYR A 47 4.63 14.68 8.39
CA TYR A 47 3.30 15.13 8.80
C TYR A 47 3.09 14.89 10.29
N SER A 48 3.09 15.96 11.10
CA SER A 48 2.88 15.88 12.56
C SER A 48 1.57 15.21 12.99
N LYS A 49 0.55 15.23 12.12
CA LYS A 49 -0.75 14.59 12.33
C LYS A 49 -0.74 13.08 12.11
N ILE A 50 0.23 12.54 11.38
CA ILE A 50 0.39 11.09 11.19
C ILE A 50 1.04 10.50 12.45
N LYS A 51 0.29 9.68 13.19
CA LYS A 51 0.75 9.06 14.44
C LYS A 51 1.21 7.62 14.25
N LEU A 52 0.70 6.94 13.23
CA LEU A 52 1.02 5.55 12.93
C LEU A 52 1.25 5.40 11.43
N ILE A 53 2.30 4.68 11.05
CA ILE A 53 2.61 4.34 9.66
C ILE A 53 2.73 2.83 9.57
N ASN A 54 1.64 2.17 9.19
CA ASN A 54 1.55 0.73 9.09
C ASN A 54 1.85 0.29 7.66
N LEU A 55 2.64 -0.76 7.50
CA LEU A 55 2.95 -1.37 6.21
C LEU A 55 2.51 -2.83 6.23
N TYR A 56 1.68 -3.19 5.27
CA TYR A 56 1.16 -4.54 5.07
C TYR A 56 1.91 -5.20 3.94
N TYR A 57 2.48 -6.37 4.21
CA TYR A 57 3.13 -7.17 3.19
C TYR A 57 2.90 -8.65 3.45
N GLY A 58 2.77 -9.42 2.36
CA GLY A 58 2.63 -10.86 2.44
C GLY A 58 3.93 -11.49 2.93
N SER A 59 3.87 -12.34 3.96
CA SER A 59 4.99 -13.22 4.30
C SER A 59 4.87 -14.52 3.51
N ASP A 60 5.99 -14.97 2.96
CA ASP A 60 6.14 -16.25 2.28
C ASP A 60 7.50 -16.88 2.66
N THR A 61 7.81 -18.04 2.10
CA THR A 61 9.07 -18.75 2.35
C THR A 61 10.27 -18.17 1.61
N ASN A 62 10.08 -17.16 0.73
CA ASN A 62 11.14 -16.61 -0.10
C ASN A 62 12.16 -15.80 0.75
N PRO A 63 13.46 -16.10 0.68
CA PRO A 63 14.50 -15.35 1.38
C PRO A 63 14.48 -13.83 1.14
N GLN A 64 14.22 -13.40 -0.10
CA GLN A 64 14.14 -11.97 -0.46
C GLN A 64 12.97 -11.27 0.23
N SER A 65 11.85 -11.97 0.40
CA SER A 65 10.69 -11.46 1.14
C SER A 65 11.05 -11.23 2.61
N LYS A 66 11.74 -12.20 3.23
CA LYS A 66 12.19 -12.06 4.63
C LYS A 66 13.16 -10.90 4.83
N GLU A 67 14.09 -10.71 3.92
CA GLU A 67 15.05 -9.60 3.98
C GLU A 67 14.36 -8.24 3.80
N PHE A 68 13.40 -8.16 2.88
CA PHE A 68 12.56 -6.98 2.72
C PHE A 68 11.77 -6.64 4.01
N LEU A 69 11.15 -7.64 4.64
CA LEU A 69 10.43 -7.44 5.91
C LEU A 69 11.35 -6.88 7.01
N LYS A 70 12.58 -7.42 7.13
CA LYS A 70 13.60 -6.88 8.07
C LYS A 70 13.95 -5.43 7.77
N LYS A 71 14.14 -5.09 6.48
CA LYS A 71 14.41 -3.72 6.04
C LYS A 71 13.28 -2.76 6.42
N ILE A 72 12.02 -3.17 6.22
CA ILE A 72 10.85 -2.34 6.54
C ILE A 72 10.76 -2.05 8.03
N VAL A 73 11.00 -3.04 8.89
CA VAL A 73 11.05 -2.83 10.34
C VAL A 73 12.17 -1.86 10.71
N LYS A 74 13.37 -2.02 10.12
CA LYS A 74 14.51 -1.13 10.37
C LYS A 74 14.25 0.32 9.95
N ILE A 75 13.43 0.56 8.93
CA ILE A 75 13.03 1.92 8.49
C ILE A 75 12.10 2.59 9.52
N GLY A 76 11.37 1.82 10.33
CA GLY A 76 10.49 2.32 11.39
C GLY A 76 8.99 2.18 11.09
N TYR A 77 8.62 1.41 10.08
CA TYR A 77 7.22 1.07 9.83
C TYR A 77 6.68 0.11 10.91
N ASN A 78 5.40 0.25 11.23
CA ASN A 78 4.67 -0.79 11.94
C ASN A 78 4.27 -1.89 10.94
N LEU A 79 5.11 -2.92 10.82
CA LEU A 79 4.93 -3.99 9.86
C LEU A 79 3.85 -4.97 10.33
N THR A 80 2.79 -5.13 9.52
CA THR A 80 1.81 -6.21 9.70
C THR A 80 1.97 -7.21 8.57
N THR A 81 2.22 -8.49 8.91
CA THR A 81 2.30 -9.56 7.91
C THR A 81 1.04 -10.41 7.92
N LYS A 82 0.66 -10.88 6.73
CA LYS A 82 -0.38 -11.89 6.55
C LYS A 82 0.18 -12.98 5.65
N ALA A 83 -0.08 -14.23 5.99
CA ALA A 83 0.23 -15.33 5.09
C ALA A 83 -0.46 -15.09 3.73
N VAL A 84 0.31 -15.12 2.65
CA VAL A 84 -0.20 -14.91 1.30
C VAL A 84 -1.17 -16.03 0.94
N LYS A 85 -2.44 -15.67 0.66
CA LYS A 85 -3.39 -16.61 0.07
C LYS A 85 -3.17 -16.65 -1.44
N TYR A 86 -2.85 -17.83 -1.95
CA TYR A 86 -2.73 -18.10 -3.38
C TYR A 86 -4.08 -18.59 -3.92
N ILE A 87 -4.58 -17.96 -4.97
CA ILE A 87 -5.68 -18.48 -5.79
C ILE A 87 -5.11 -19.06 -7.08
N ILE A 88 -5.61 -20.21 -7.49
CA ILE A 88 -5.26 -20.80 -8.78
C ILE A 88 -6.04 -20.04 -9.85
N ILE A 89 -5.34 -19.48 -10.83
CA ILE A 89 -5.94 -18.69 -11.91
C ILE A 89 -5.87 -19.38 -13.28
N GLY A 90 -5.20 -20.53 -13.35
CA GLY A 90 -5.12 -21.33 -14.57
C GLY A 90 -4.15 -22.48 -14.41
N LYS A 91 -4.16 -23.38 -15.40
CA LYS A 91 -3.21 -24.47 -15.53
C LYS A 91 -2.76 -24.51 -16.98
N ILE A 92 -1.45 -24.36 -17.23
CA ILE A 92 -0.86 -24.45 -18.57
C ILE A 92 0.19 -25.55 -18.49
N ASP A 93 0.12 -26.54 -19.38
CA ASP A 93 1.07 -27.67 -19.48
C ASP A 93 1.38 -28.35 -18.14
N GLY A 94 0.33 -28.60 -17.35
CA GLY A 94 0.46 -29.23 -16.04
C GLY A 94 0.89 -28.29 -14.90
N GLN A 95 1.41 -27.09 -15.19
CA GLN A 95 1.83 -26.12 -14.19
C GLN A 95 0.65 -25.26 -13.70
N ILE A 96 0.50 -25.16 -12.38
CA ILE A 96 -0.55 -24.37 -11.73
C ILE A 96 -0.11 -22.91 -11.65
N ILE A 97 -0.81 -22.02 -12.35
CA ILE A 97 -0.60 -20.58 -12.23
C ILE A 97 -1.35 -20.09 -11.00
N LYS A 98 -0.60 -19.55 -10.04
CA LYS A 98 -1.13 -19.03 -8.78
C LYS A 98 -1.00 -17.50 -8.75
N LYS A 99 -2.07 -16.81 -8.38
CA LYS A 99 -2.11 -15.37 -8.12
C LYS A 99 -2.29 -15.12 -6.63
N ARG A 100 -1.67 -14.07 -6.10
CA ARG A 100 -1.86 -13.64 -4.71
C ARG A 100 -3.20 -12.92 -4.58
N LYS A 101 -4.02 -13.28 -3.58
CA LYS A 101 -5.28 -12.57 -3.24
C LYS A 101 -5.10 -11.83 -1.92
N CYS A 102 -5.27 -10.51 -1.92
CA CYS A 102 -5.35 -9.69 -0.71
C CYS A 102 -6.66 -8.89 -0.73
N ASP A 103 -7.35 -8.84 0.41
CA ASP A 103 -8.62 -8.14 0.58
C ASP A 103 -8.51 -7.19 1.77
N PHE A 104 -8.55 -5.89 1.49
CA PHE A 104 -8.42 -4.80 2.47
C PHE A 104 -9.70 -3.99 2.63
N ALA A 105 -10.74 -4.26 1.82
CA ALA A 105 -11.96 -3.46 1.82
C ALA A 105 -12.62 -3.43 3.20
N SER A 106 -12.70 -4.58 3.87
CA SER A 106 -13.26 -4.69 5.22
C SER A 106 -12.47 -3.89 6.27
N LEU A 107 -11.15 -3.79 6.14
CA LEU A 107 -10.31 -3.00 7.05
C LEU A 107 -10.60 -1.50 6.88
N TYR A 108 -10.70 -1.02 5.64
CA TYR A 108 -11.00 0.38 5.37
C TYR A 108 -12.38 0.76 5.89
N THR A 109 -13.39 -0.07 5.64
CA THR A 109 -14.75 0.14 6.12
C THR A 109 -14.81 0.19 7.65
N TYR A 110 -14.09 -0.70 8.35
CA TYR A 110 -13.98 -0.69 9.81
C TYR A 110 -13.32 0.58 10.35
N LEU A 111 -12.24 1.05 9.73
CA LEU A 111 -11.57 2.27 10.17
C LEU A 111 -12.45 3.51 9.95
N ILE A 112 -13.17 3.55 8.83
CA ILE A 112 -14.08 4.64 8.50
C ILE A 112 -15.29 4.66 9.46
N SER A 113 -15.84 3.50 9.83
CA SER A 113 -16.94 3.42 10.81
C SER A 113 -16.55 3.92 12.20
N HIS A 114 -15.26 3.89 12.54
CA HIS A 114 -14.69 4.45 13.78
C HIS A 114 -14.19 5.90 13.62
N HIS A 115 -14.73 6.61 12.62
CA HIS A 115 -14.40 8.02 12.32
C HIS A 115 -12.90 8.27 12.06
N LYS A 116 -12.18 7.27 11.54
CA LYS A 116 -10.78 7.44 11.14
C LYS A 116 -10.68 7.80 9.67
N GLN A 117 -9.75 8.69 9.36
CA GLN A 117 -9.40 9.04 7.99
C GLN A 117 -8.41 7.99 7.46
N VAL A 118 -8.75 7.33 6.36
CA VAL A 118 -7.90 6.32 5.71
C VAL A 118 -7.33 6.92 4.43
N VAL A 119 -6.02 6.75 4.20
CA VAL A 119 -5.36 7.12 2.95
C VAL A 119 -4.88 5.85 2.25
N VAL A 120 -5.33 5.65 1.02
CA VAL A 120 -4.91 4.56 0.14
C VAL A 120 -4.06 5.15 -0.98
N VAL A 121 -2.80 4.73 -1.04
CA VAL A 121 -1.88 5.04 -2.12
C VAL A 121 -1.96 3.92 -3.15
N TYR A 122 -2.20 4.25 -4.42
CA TYR A 122 -2.38 3.25 -5.48
C TYR A 122 -1.73 3.63 -6.81
N THR A 123 -1.49 2.67 -7.71
CA THR A 123 -1.10 2.95 -9.11
C THR A 123 -2.34 2.95 -10.00
N LYS A 124 -2.36 3.78 -11.05
CA LYS A 124 -3.45 3.84 -12.04
C LYS A 124 -3.83 2.44 -12.52
N GLY A 125 -5.13 2.11 -12.44
CA GLY A 125 -5.66 0.79 -12.85
C GLY A 125 -5.46 -0.35 -11.84
N HIS A 126 -4.88 -0.08 -10.67
CA HIS A 126 -4.58 -1.09 -9.65
C HIS A 126 -5.24 -0.82 -8.31
N ILE A 127 -6.52 -0.46 -8.36
CA ILE A 127 -7.39 -0.33 -7.20
C ILE A 127 -8.62 -1.20 -7.45
N GLY A 128 -8.97 -2.05 -6.49
CA GLY A 128 -10.15 -2.90 -6.59
C GLY A 128 -11.43 -2.04 -6.63
N ARG A 129 -12.46 -2.52 -7.35
CA ARG A 129 -13.74 -1.80 -7.48
C ARG A 129 -14.36 -1.54 -6.11
N GLU A 130 -14.24 -2.51 -5.20
CA GLU A 130 -14.68 -2.43 -3.82
C GLU A 130 -14.03 -1.29 -3.03
N ILE A 131 -12.77 -0.95 -3.32
CA ILE A 131 -12.07 0.20 -2.72
C ILE A 131 -12.45 1.49 -3.45
N TRP A 132 -12.61 1.42 -4.77
CA TRP A 132 -13.02 2.55 -5.59
C TRP A 132 -14.42 3.07 -5.23
N ASP A 133 -15.32 2.20 -4.81
CA ASP A 133 -16.70 2.56 -4.47
C ASP A 133 -16.84 3.22 -3.09
N ILE A 134 -15.81 3.19 -2.24
CA ILE A 134 -15.81 3.89 -0.95
C ILE A 134 -15.67 5.40 -1.21
N LYS A 135 -16.76 6.17 -1.07
CA LYS A 135 -16.81 7.62 -1.38
C LYS A 135 -16.47 8.55 -0.20
N LYS A 136 -16.61 8.08 1.04
CA LYS A 136 -16.44 8.91 2.25
C LYS A 136 -15.44 8.26 3.21
N GLY A 137 -14.58 9.07 3.84
CA GLY A 137 -13.58 8.61 4.81
C GLY A 137 -12.33 7.94 4.22
N LEU A 138 -12.32 7.66 2.91
CA LEU A 138 -11.20 7.11 2.16
C LEU A 138 -10.61 8.12 1.19
N PHE A 139 -9.36 8.51 1.41
CA PHE A 139 -8.58 9.36 0.52
C PHE A 139 -7.76 8.48 -0.40
N LYS A 140 -7.98 8.59 -1.71
CA LYS A 140 -7.30 7.80 -2.73
C LYS A 140 -6.28 8.71 -3.39
N ILE A 141 -5.00 8.38 -3.29
CA ILE A 141 -3.93 9.14 -3.93
C ILE A 141 -3.15 8.23 -4.87
N GLN A 142 -2.93 8.70 -6.10
CA GLN A 142 -2.10 7.95 -7.01
C GLN A 142 -0.62 8.15 -6.65
N ILE A 143 0.18 7.12 -6.82
CA ILE A 143 1.59 7.14 -6.37
C ILE A 143 2.45 8.11 -7.18
N ASP A 144 2.11 8.34 -8.45
CA ASP A 144 2.70 9.35 -9.34
C ASP A 144 2.37 10.80 -8.93
N GLN A 145 1.36 10.98 -8.07
CA GLN A 145 0.98 12.28 -7.50
C GLN A 145 1.69 12.57 -6.18
N LEU A 146 2.45 11.61 -5.65
CA LEU A 146 3.27 11.79 -4.45
C LEU A 146 4.67 12.29 -4.83
N LEU A 147 5.17 13.29 -4.12
CA LEU A 147 6.58 13.71 -4.16
C LEU A 147 7.47 12.63 -3.55
N ILE A 148 7.99 11.69 -4.36
CA ILE A 148 8.95 10.66 -3.91
C ILE A 148 10.03 10.38 -4.95
#